data_AF-A0A1Q3CHD1-F1
#
_entry.id   AF-A0A1Q3CHD1-F1
#
_cell.length_a   1.000
_cell.length_b   1.000
_cell.length_c   1.000
_cell.angle_alpha   90.00
_cell.angle_beta   90.00
_cell.angle_gamma   90.00
#
_symmetry.space_group_name_H-M   'P 1'
#
loop_
_entity.id
_entity.type
_entity.pdbx_description
1 polymer ?
#
loop_
_entity_poly.entity_id
_entity_poly.type
_entity_poly.pdbx_seq_one_letter_code
_entity_poly.pdbx_strand_id
1 'polypeptide(L)'
;SDFSATASSTSANAIPVFSGENFDFWSIKIKTILRAYDLWEVVENGIPKSAAPLKEKTEAAESTTTTTTKSESSPTTVPMKEWQKKDADALAKIHLAVSDSIFPRIMNSTSAKEA
;
A
#
# COMPACT_ATOMS: atom_id res chain seq x y z
N SER A 1 -18.03 -1.35 -42.93
CA SER A 1 -18.41 -0.90 -41.59
C SER A 1 -17.54 -1.63 -40.59
N ASP A 2 -16.43 -1.02 -40.22
CA ASP A 2 -15.26 -1.76 -39.76
C ASP A 2 -14.99 -1.34 -38.31
N PHE A 3 -15.57 -2.12 -37.40
CA PHE A 3 -15.44 -1.91 -35.96
C PHE A 3 -14.03 -2.33 -35.55
N SER A 4 -13.07 -1.41 -35.69
CA SER A 4 -11.67 -1.63 -35.33
C SER A 4 -11.55 -1.75 -33.81
N ALA A 5 -11.69 -2.98 -33.33
CA ALA A 5 -11.56 -3.32 -31.93
C ALA A 5 -10.09 -3.24 -31.51
N THR A 6 -9.65 -2.05 -31.10
CA THR A 6 -8.31 -1.81 -30.57
C THR A 6 -8.12 -2.62 -29.29
N ALA A 7 -7.56 -3.83 -29.43
CA ALA A 7 -7.23 -4.68 -28.30
C ALA A 7 -6.08 -4.03 -27.50
N SER A 8 -6.43 -3.34 -26.42
CA SER A 8 -5.45 -2.83 -25.45
C SER A 8 -4.69 -3.99 -24.84
N SER A 9 -3.46 -4.21 -25.31
CA SER A 9 -2.52 -5.19 -24.77
C SER A 9 -2.12 -4.80 -23.34
N THR A 10 -2.97 -5.15 -22.36
CA THR A 10 -2.65 -5.06 -20.94
C THR A 10 -1.54 -6.07 -20.64
N SER A 11 -0.29 -5.61 -20.68
CA SER A 11 0.84 -6.40 -20.20
C SER A 11 0.57 -6.82 -18.76
N ALA A 12 0.73 -8.10 -18.45
CA ALA A 12 0.28 -8.70 -17.19
C ALA A 12 0.95 -8.12 -15.92
N ASN A 13 2.01 -7.33 -16.10
CA ASN A 13 2.78 -6.66 -15.05
C ASN A 13 2.48 -5.15 -14.96
N ALA A 14 1.56 -4.62 -15.77
CA ALA A 14 1.20 -3.21 -15.74
C ALA A 14 0.37 -2.86 -14.50
N ILE A 15 0.77 -1.78 -13.81
CA ILE A 15 0.00 -1.23 -12.70
C ILE A 15 -1.31 -0.65 -13.26
N PRO A 16 -2.48 -0.97 -12.69
CA PRO A 16 -3.75 -0.45 -13.17
C PRO A 16 -3.90 1.02 -12.77
N VAL A 17 -4.22 1.89 -13.72
CA VAL A 17 -4.42 3.33 -13.46
C VAL A 17 -5.89 3.62 -13.15
N PHE A 18 -6.16 4.30 -12.03
CA PHE A 18 -7.48 4.78 -11.65
C PHE A 18 -7.72 6.19 -12.17
N SER A 19 -8.72 6.35 -13.03
CA SER A 19 -9.19 7.62 -13.59
C SER A 19 -10.33 8.28 -12.80
N GLY A 20 -10.87 7.59 -11.79
CA GLY A 20 -12.15 7.92 -11.13
C GLY A 20 -13.26 6.90 -11.40
N GLU A 21 -13.09 6.01 -12.38
CA GLU A 21 -14.08 4.99 -12.79
C GLU A 21 -13.65 3.56 -12.42
N ASN A 22 -14.61 2.62 -12.41
CA ASN A 22 -14.37 1.18 -12.24
C ASN A 22 -13.58 0.81 -10.95
N PHE A 23 -13.83 1.55 -9.85
CA PHE A 23 -13.10 1.43 -8.59
C PHE A 23 -13.00 0.00 -8.04
N ASP A 24 -14.06 -0.80 -8.14
CA ASP A 24 -14.06 -2.19 -7.65
C ASP A 24 -13.04 -3.06 -8.41
N PHE A 25 -13.02 -2.97 -9.74
CA PHE A 25 -12.05 -3.68 -10.57
C PHE A 25 -10.63 -3.14 -10.40
N TRP A 26 -10.47 -1.83 -10.20
CA TRP A 26 -9.15 -1.24 -9.95
C TRP A 26 -8.59 -1.67 -8.59
N SER A 27 -9.36 -1.51 -7.52
CA SER A 27 -8.96 -1.80 -6.15
C SER A 27 -8.61 -3.28 -5.96
N ILE A 28 -9.37 -4.20 -6.56
CA ILE A 28 -9.03 -5.64 -6.59
C ILE A 28 -7.67 -5.86 -7.26
N LYS A 29 -7.40 -5.22 -8.41
CA LYS A 29 -6.13 -5.38 -9.14
C LYS A 29 -4.94 -4.79 -8.38
N ILE A 30 -5.04 -3.56 -7.86
CA ILE A 30 -3.93 -2.95 -7.12
C ILE A 30 -3.67 -3.65 -5.78
N LYS A 31 -4.72 -4.11 -5.08
CA LYS A 31 -4.60 -4.95 -3.86
C LYS A 31 -3.94 -6.30 -4.17
N THR A 32 -4.21 -6.88 -5.34
CA THR A 32 -3.55 -8.12 -5.81
C THR A 32 -2.06 -7.88 -6.07
N ILE A 33 -1.71 -6.79 -6.76
CA ILE A 33 -0.30 -6.41 -7.02
C ILE A 33 0.46 -6.14 -5.72
N LEU A 34 -0.10 -5.33 -4.81
CA LEU A 34 0.52 -5.02 -3.52
C LEU A 34 0.73 -6.28 -2.66
N ARG A 35 -0.17 -7.27 -2.75
CA ARG A 35 0.01 -8.58 -2.10
C ARG A 35 1.11 -9.42 -2.75
N ALA A 36 1.22 -9.41 -4.07
CA ALA A 36 2.25 -10.16 -4.80
C ALA A 36 3.70 -9.64 -4.57
N TYR A 37 3.87 -8.47 -3.96
CA TYR A 37 5.16 -7.89 -3.58
C TYR A 37 5.39 -7.80 -2.05
N ASP A 38 4.54 -8.43 -1.23
CA ASP A 38 4.54 -8.32 0.26
C ASP A 38 4.44 -6.87 0.78
N LEU A 39 3.71 -6.01 0.05
CA LEU A 39 3.52 -4.59 0.33
C LEU A 39 2.17 -4.25 0.94
N TRP A 40 1.18 -5.13 0.84
CA TRP A 40 -0.16 -4.86 1.37
C TRP A 40 -0.16 -4.56 2.88
N GLU A 41 0.77 -5.16 3.64
CA GLU A 41 0.92 -4.92 5.07
C GLU A 41 1.29 -3.47 5.42
N VAL A 42 2.15 -2.80 4.64
CA VAL A 42 2.49 -1.38 4.90
C VAL A 42 1.36 -0.44 4.49
N VAL A 43 0.47 -0.85 3.58
CA VAL A 43 -0.72 -0.07 3.19
C VAL A 43 -1.82 -0.17 4.25
N GLU A 44 -2.15 -1.39 4.70
CA GLU A 44 -3.24 -1.63 5.66
C GLU A 44 -2.80 -1.29 7.11
N ASN A 45 -1.62 -1.78 7.53
CA ASN A 45 -1.13 -1.64 8.90
C ASN A 45 -0.16 -0.47 9.09
N GLY A 46 0.64 -0.12 8.09
CA GLY A 46 1.73 0.87 8.19
C GLY A 46 3.04 0.23 8.67
N ILE A 47 4.12 1.02 8.76
CA ILE A 47 5.39 0.54 9.35
C ILE A 47 5.13 0.16 10.82
N PRO A 48 5.38 -1.10 11.24
CA PRO A 48 5.07 -1.54 12.60
C PRO A 48 5.84 -0.75 13.66
N LYS A 49 5.14 -0.29 14.71
CA LYS A 49 5.75 0.51 15.79
C LYS A 49 6.87 -0.25 16.55
N SER A 50 6.84 -1.58 16.52
CA SER A 50 7.89 -2.48 17.04
C SER A 50 9.17 -2.50 16.18
N ALA A 51 9.08 -2.10 14.90
CA ALA A 51 10.23 -1.97 14.01
C ALA A 51 10.87 -0.56 14.09
N ALA A 52 10.26 0.40 14.80
CA ALA A 52 10.91 1.67 15.08
C ALA A 52 12.13 1.46 16.00
N PRO A 53 13.20 2.27 15.88
CA PRO A 53 14.27 2.25 16.86
C PRO A 53 13.67 2.69 18.20
N LEU A 54 14.03 2.01 19.29
CA LEU A 54 13.58 2.33 20.64
C LEU A 54 14.09 3.72 21.07
N LYS A 55 13.38 4.77 20.64
CA LYS A 55 13.49 6.11 21.22
C LYS A 55 12.76 6.09 22.55
N GLU A 56 13.55 5.91 23.59
CA GLU A 56 13.13 6.01 24.97
C GLU A 56 12.43 7.37 25.25
N LYS A 57 11.43 7.31 26.15
CA LYS A 57 10.88 8.40 26.98
C LYS A 57 9.45 8.93 26.69
N THR A 58 8.57 8.58 27.63
CA THR A 58 7.42 9.31 28.20
C THR A 58 6.06 9.29 27.46
N GLU A 59 5.03 9.12 28.30
CA GLU A 59 3.58 9.19 28.04
C GLU A 59 3.15 10.58 27.49
N ALA A 60 1.94 10.81 26.97
CA ALA A 60 0.66 10.23 27.36
C ALA A 60 -0.43 10.37 26.28
N ALA A 61 -1.55 9.64 26.50
CA ALA A 61 -2.84 9.74 25.83
C ALA A 61 -2.90 9.45 24.30
N GLU A 62 -4.00 8.96 23.73
CA GLU A 62 -5.09 8.14 24.27
C GLU A 62 -5.84 7.50 23.07
N SER A 63 -5.95 6.17 23.02
CA SER A 63 -6.96 5.43 22.23
C SER A 63 -6.86 3.91 22.48
N THR A 64 -7.54 3.48 23.54
CA THR A 64 -8.36 2.25 23.67
C THR A 64 -8.25 1.26 22.48
N THR A 65 -7.53 0.14 22.56
CA THR A 65 -7.76 -1.07 23.39
C THR A 65 -8.97 -1.92 22.96
N THR A 66 -8.70 -3.01 22.21
CA THR A 66 -9.18 -4.41 22.44
C THR A 66 -8.38 -5.34 21.48
N THR A 67 -7.53 -6.27 21.92
CA THR A 67 -7.83 -7.70 22.25
C THR A 67 -8.64 -8.45 21.17
N THR A 68 -8.29 -9.65 20.62
CA THR A 68 -7.10 -10.57 20.74
C THR A 68 -7.16 -11.58 19.53
N THR A 69 -6.32 -12.61 19.28
CA THR A 69 -5.35 -13.41 20.09
C THR A 69 -4.28 -14.14 19.23
N LYS A 70 -3.03 -14.14 19.69
CA LYS A 70 -2.05 -15.26 19.81
C LYS A 70 -1.85 -16.34 18.70
N SER A 71 -0.58 -16.50 18.28
CA SER A 71 0.09 -17.69 17.66
C SER A 71 -0.37 -18.11 16.24
N GLU A 72 0.48 -18.57 15.31
CA GLU A 72 1.89 -19.00 15.41
C GLU A 72 2.68 -18.83 14.10
N SER A 73 3.86 -18.20 14.15
CA SER A 73 5.07 -18.51 13.33
C SER A 73 6.16 -17.44 13.51
N SER A 74 7.42 -17.88 13.49
CA SER A 74 8.71 -17.13 13.46
C SER A 74 8.71 -15.61 13.72
N PRO A 75 9.48 -15.09 14.70
CA PRO A 75 9.87 -13.68 14.76
C PRO A 75 10.93 -13.38 13.69
N THR A 76 10.52 -13.42 12.42
CA THR A 76 11.30 -12.88 11.31
C THR A 76 11.34 -11.37 11.46
N THR A 77 12.33 -10.86 12.21
CA THR A 77 12.49 -9.43 12.50
C THR A 77 12.96 -8.68 11.26
N VAL A 78 12.02 -8.43 10.35
CA VAL A 78 12.16 -7.56 9.18
C VAL A 78 12.75 -6.22 9.66
N PRO A 79 13.99 -5.87 9.26
CA PRO A 79 14.66 -4.68 9.80
C PRO A 79 13.89 -3.40 9.46
N MET A 80 14.00 -2.35 10.30
CA MET A 80 13.34 -1.05 10.04
C MET A 80 13.58 -0.55 8.61
N LYS A 81 14.82 -0.69 8.12
CA LYS A 81 15.23 -0.23 6.79
C LYS A 81 14.70 -1.09 5.64
N GLU A 82 14.11 -2.25 5.92
CA GLU A 82 13.31 -3.02 4.96
C GLU A 82 11.85 -2.56 4.99
N TRP A 83 11.25 -2.34 6.17
CA TRP A 83 9.91 -1.75 6.27
C TRP A 83 9.81 -0.38 5.57
N GLN A 84 10.83 0.48 5.73
CA GLN A 84 10.92 1.77 5.02
C GLN A 84 11.03 1.59 3.49
N LYS A 85 11.65 0.51 3.00
CA LYS A 85 11.69 0.21 1.56
C LYS A 85 10.33 -0.27 1.05
N LYS A 86 9.64 -1.12 1.83
CA LYS A 86 8.30 -1.62 1.49
C LYS A 86 7.31 -0.46 1.45
N ASP A 87 7.33 0.44 2.43
CA ASP A 87 6.51 1.65 2.45
C ASP A 87 6.77 2.55 1.23
N ALA A 88 8.03 2.84 0.93
CA ALA A 88 8.39 3.65 -0.25
C ALA A 88 7.99 3.01 -1.60
N ASP A 89 8.15 1.69 -1.76
CA ASP A 89 7.76 0.98 -2.99
C ASP A 89 6.24 0.80 -3.11
N ALA A 90 5.53 0.66 -1.98
CA ALA A 90 4.08 0.66 -1.93
C ALA A 90 3.50 2.02 -2.33
N LEU A 91 4.02 3.12 -1.76
CA LEU A 91 3.63 4.49 -2.10
C LEU A 91 3.92 4.79 -3.58
N ALA A 92 5.09 4.39 -4.08
CA ALA A 92 5.42 4.53 -5.51
C ALA A 92 4.44 3.76 -6.42
N LYS A 93 4.02 2.55 -6.04
CA LYS A 93 3.00 1.81 -6.81
C LYS A 93 1.60 2.41 -6.69
N ILE A 94 1.23 3.02 -5.57
CA ILE A 94 -0.04 3.75 -5.44
C ILE A 94 -0.03 5.01 -6.32
N HIS A 95 1.07 5.77 -6.34
CA HIS A 95 1.25 6.92 -7.24
C HIS A 95 1.17 6.51 -8.73
N LEU A 96 1.78 5.38 -9.12
CA LEU A 96 1.67 4.82 -10.47
C LEU A 96 0.29 4.21 -10.77
N ALA A 97 -0.56 4.01 -9.76
CA ALA A 97 -1.89 3.42 -9.90
C ALA A 97 -3.02 4.46 -9.99
N VAL A 98 -2.71 5.75 -10.02
CA VAL A 98 -3.69 6.84 -10.19
C VAL A 98 -3.35 7.71 -11.39
N SER A 99 -4.35 8.33 -12.03
CA SER A 99 -4.12 9.31 -13.10
C SER A 99 -3.71 10.67 -12.55
N ASP A 100 -3.13 11.52 -13.41
CA ASP A 100 -2.76 12.91 -13.08
C ASP A 100 -3.94 13.77 -12.58
N SER A 101 -5.19 13.38 -12.90
CA SER A 101 -6.41 14.01 -12.39
C SER A 101 -6.79 13.60 -10.96
N ILE A 102 -6.23 12.50 -10.45
CA ILE A 102 -6.47 11.96 -9.09
C ILE A 102 -5.23 12.18 -8.20
N PHE A 103 -4.02 12.09 -8.77
CA PHE A 103 -2.74 12.25 -8.06
C PHE A 103 -2.67 13.48 -7.12
N PRO A 104 -3.17 14.68 -7.47
CA PRO A 104 -3.17 15.84 -6.57
C PRO A 104 -3.91 15.65 -5.23
N ARG A 105 -4.74 14.60 -5.10
CA ARG A 105 -5.41 14.24 -3.85
C ARG A 105 -4.51 13.48 -2.87
N ILE A 106 -3.50 12.77 -3.39
CA ILE A 106 -2.60 11.89 -2.61
C ILE A 106 -1.13 12.35 -2.64
N MET A 107 -0.78 13.34 -3.47
CA MET A 107 0.60 13.81 -3.65
C MET A 107 1.29 14.36 -2.38
N ASN A 108 0.52 14.61 -1.31
CA ASN A 108 1.02 15.09 -0.02
C ASN A 108 1.19 13.96 1.01
N SER A 109 0.77 12.74 0.68
CA SER A 109 0.86 11.56 1.55
C SER A 109 2.31 11.06 1.61
N THR A 110 2.81 10.82 2.81
CA THR A 110 4.25 10.55 3.05
C THR A 110 4.58 9.07 3.29
N SER A 111 3.55 8.24 3.46
CA SER A 111 3.61 6.79 3.60
C SER A 111 2.48 6.13 2.81
N ALA A 112 2.63 4.84 2.50
CA ALA A 112 1.66 4.08 1.70
C ALA A 112 0.31 3.83 2.39
N LYS A 113 0.19 4.22 3.67
CA LYS A 113 -1.05 4.19 4.47
C LYS A 113 -1.80 5.52 4.47
N GLU A 114 -1.16 6.61 4.06
CA GLU A 114 -1.74 7.95 3.98
C GLU A 114 -2.32 8.28 2.60
N ALA A 115 -2.13 7.40 1.60
CA ALA A 115 -2.49 7.59 0.19
C ALA A 115 -3.75 6.80 -0.21
#